data_AF-A0A9W8AGN4-F1
#
_entry.id   AF-A0A9W8AGN4-F1
#
_cell.length_a   1.000
_cell.length_b   1.000
_cell.length_c   1.000
_cell.angle_alpha   90.00
_cell.angle_beta   90.00
_cell.angle_gamma   90.00
#
_symmetry.space_group_name_H-M   'P 1'
#
loop_
_entity.id
_entity.type
_entity.pdbx_description
1 polymer ?
#
loop_
_entity_poly.entity_id
_entity_poly.type
_entity_poly.pdbx_seq_one_letter_code
_entity_poly.pdbx_strand_id
1 'polypeptide(L)'
;MAHETRQRGGNIVPSLNHAVYVIPETPLTTTGQTGSAGLQADPKQVALQLALEKYGLKGADLVVKNFHTSADTGVSHVYLRQLVNGLEVTNADMNVNVDTKGTIISYGSTFLTAGHPAIQVATNPQIMGTINAIGSVTRLDAVNAVLGHQGRPTMPRSTTSHLTVNHERDEVNTTGDESAQVITGVPGSVDDRTVTRDTYIINSQGELEPVWGVILRTDDDWVNAHVSRHSGKLVSYVSWRADDTYRVYTRNVPNPDKGDRELVSDPADTMASPRGWHAGPDDSTTTDTSGNNVFAQENLDGKLTWEGKKRPDGGSQLAFDFPIDFSQEPVNYLDAAVTNLYYWNNLAHDIFYNYGFDEESGNFQNDNFGEGGEEGDAVLAFAQGGDGMNNAWFSTPPDGENGVMNMYIFDTTSPNRDGDLEADVIIHEYTHGVSNRLTGGAANSNCLGTLEAGGMGEGWSDIMAILFQLKPSDTNATDFAIGSYVEGSAKGFRRHLYSTSLATNPTMYSDLNDPSNQEVHNVGELWAEMLYEVVWALIDEAGFEPNLANADSQAGNILAMKYIVNGFKLQPCNPTFLSARDAIIQAEKMISDGEYECTLWRAFSKRGLGKFAINAFGDYFNSSSMPLRCLV
;
A
#
# COMPACT_ATOMS: atom_id res chain seq x y z
N MET A 1 26.97 -9.34 2.71
CA MET A 1 26.14 -10.58 2.64
C MET A 1 24.76 -10.10 2.27
N ALA A 2 24.23 -10.53 1.12
CA ALA A 2 22.97 -10.02 0.59
C ALA A 2 21.81 -10.45 1.50
N HIS A 3 21.15 -9.49 2.13
CA HIS A 3 19.84 -9.69 2.73
C HIS A 3 18.82 -9.41 1.63
N GLU A 4 18.21 -10.47 1.09
CA GLU A 4 17.09 -10.35 0.16
C GLU A 4 15.95 -9.56 0.83
N THR A 5 15.50 -8.50 0.17
CA THR A 5 14.35 -7.67 0.52
C THR A 5 13.09 -8.55 0.57
N ARG A 6 12.55 -8.79 1.76
CA ARG A 6 11.33 -9.60 1.95
C ARG A 6 10.12 -8.67 2.01
N GLN A 7 9.17 -8.84 1.09
CA GLN A 7 7.87 -8.17 1.17
C GLN A 7 7.00 -8.87 2.23
N ARG A 8 6.54 -8.11 3.22
CA ARG A 8 5.48 -8.55 4.14
C ARG A 8 4.13 -8.29 3.48
N GLY A 9 3.29 -9.32 3.38
CA GLY A 9 1.98 -9.22 2.74
C GLY A 9 0.94 -8.68 3.70
N GLY A 10 0.28 -7.56 3.38
CA GLY A 10 -0.82 -7.05 4.20
C GLY A 10 -2.03 -8.01 4.25
N ASN A 11 -2.90 -7.84 5.24
CA ASN A 11 -4.08 -8.70 5.41
C ASN A 11 -5.02 -8.66 4.19
N ILE A 12 -5.36 -9.83 3.66
CA ILE A 12 -6.35 -10.02 2.59
C ILE A 12 -7.55 -10.73 3.21
N VAL A 13 -8.67 -10.02 3.39
CA VAL A 13 -9.87 -10.58 4.00
C VAL A 13 -11.09 -10.29 3.14
N PRO A 14 -11.87 -11.31 2.73
CA PRO A 14 -13.12 -11.10 2.02
C PRO A 14 -14.13 -10.29 2.85
N SER A 15 -14.68 -9.23 2.27
CA SER A 15 -15.80 -8.50 2.89
C SER A 15 -17.08 -9.35 2.84
N LEU A 16 -17.78 -9.46 3.98
CA LEU A 16 -19.01 -10.23 4.13
C LEU A 16 -20.20 -9.31 4.36
N ASN A 17 -20.85 -8.88 3.27
CA ASN A 17 -21.97 -7.92 3.33
C ASN A 17 -23.22 -8.43 4.09
N HIS A 18 -23.29 -9.73 4.36
CA HIS A 18 -24.38 -10.36 5.15
C HIS A 18 -24.04 -10.52 6.64
N ALA A 19 -22.90 -10.02 7.10
CA ALA A 19 -22.55 -10.02 8.52
C ALA A 19 -23.58 -9.19 9.32
N VAL A 20 -24.05 -9.74 10.43
CA VAL A 20 -25.07 -9.08 11.28
C VAL A 20 -24.71 -9.16 12.74
N TYR A 21 -25.14 -8.13 13.49
CA TYR A 21 -25.22 -8.16 14.95
C TYR A 21 -26.65 -7.79 15.36
N VAL A 22 -27.27 -8.61 16.20
CA VAL A 22 -28.69 -8.51 16.52
C VAL A 22 -28.89 -8.53 18.03
N ILE A 23 -29.65 -7.55 18.51
CA ILE A 23 -30.20 -7.51 19.87
C ILE A 23 -31.72 -7.75 19.73
N PRO A 24 -32.26 -8.87 20.22
CA PRO A 24 -33.68 -9.17 20.08
C PRO A 24 -34.56 -8.14 20.83
N GLU A 25 -35.59 -7.61 20.16
CA GLU A 25 -36.56 -6.69 20.78
C GLU A 25 -37.38 -7.36 21.91
N THR A 26 -37.53 -8.69 21.83
CA THR A 26 -38.10 -9.50 22.91
C THR A 26 -37.16 -10.68 23.22
N PRO A 27 -37.03 -11.08 24.50
CA PRO A 27 -36.33 -12.28 24.92
C PRO A 27 -36.64 -13.49 24.02
N LEU A 28 -35.65 -13.97 23.25
CA LEU A 28 -35.82 -15.19 22.47
C LEU A 28 -35.67 -16.41 23.38
N THR A 29 -36.72 -17.20 23.47
CA THR A 29 -36.70 -18.57 24.00
C THR A 29 -36.93 -19.53 22.84
N THR A 30 -35.95 -20.39 22.56
CA THR A 30 -36.03 -21.31 21.43
C THR A 30 -37.07 -22.41 21.65
N THR A 31 -37.74 -22.87 20.58
CA THR A 31 -38.80 -23.88 20.69
C THR A 31 -38.22 -25.25 21.02
N GLY A 32 -38.55 -25.79 22.20
CA GLY A 32 -37.99 -27.06 22.71
C GLY A 32 -37.77 -27.10 24.22
N GLN A 33 -37.93 -25.97 24.91
CA GLN A 33 -37.89 -25.91 26.38
C GLN A 33 -39.18 -26.48 27.02
N THR A 34 -39.27 -27.81 27.11
CA THR A 34 -40.02 -28.48 28.18
C THR A 34 -39.07 -29.30 29.02
N GLY A 35 -38.15 -28.62 29.71
CA GLY A 35 -37.46 -29.18 30.87
C GLY A 35 -38.37 -29.00 32.09
N SER A 36 -38.52 -30.04 32.90
CA SER A 36 -39.26 -30.02 34.16
C SER A 36 -38.86 -28.81 35.02
N ALA A 37 -39.84 -28.15 35.63
CA ALA A 37 -39.66 -26.98 36.50
C ALA A 37 -38.44 -27.15 37.43
N GLY A 38 -37.35 -26.41 37.17
CA GLY A 38 -36.17 -26.34 38.04
C GLY A 38 -34.78 -26.49 37.39
N LEU A 39 -34.66 -26.86 36.10
CA LEU A 39 -33.36 -26.95 35.41
C LEU A 39 -33.11 -25.75 34.48
N GLN A 40 -31.98 -25.07 34.66
CA GLN A 40 -31.51 -23.97 33.80
C GLN A 40 -31.14 -24.52 32.41
N ALA A 41 -31.55 -23.85 31.33
CA ALA A 41 -31.29 -24.31 29.96
C ALA A 41 -29.79 -24.25 29.63
N ASP A 42 -29.23 -25.31 29.03
CA ASP A 42 -27.84 -25.35 28.58
C ASP A 42 -27.63 -24.30 27.48
N PRO A 43 -26.78 -23.26 27.70
CA PRO A 43 -26.55 -22.22 26.71
C PRO A 43 -26.09 -22.74 25.36
N LYS A 44 -25.33 -23.85 25.32
CA LYS A 44 -24.89 -24.45 24.05
C LYS A 44 -26.07 -24.96 23.23
N GLN A 45 -27.06 -25.60 23.88
CA GLN A 45 -28.27 -26.06 23.21
C GLN A 45 -29.14 -24.88 22.74
N VAL A 46 -29.23 -23.82 23.54
CA VAL A 46 -29.93 -22.58 23.16
C VAL A 46 -29.32 -21.95 21.92
N ALA A 47 -27.99 -21.82 21.89
CA ALA A 47 -27.27 -21.26 20.73
C ALA A 47 -27.41 -22.13 19.47
N LEU A 48 -27.25 -23.45 19.61
CA LEU A 48 -27.46 -24.38 18.49
C LEU A 48 -28.87 -24.26 17.94
N GLN A 49 -29.88 -24.28 18.80
CA GLN A 49 -31.28 -24.19 18.38
C GLN A 49 -31.58 -22.86 17.68
N LEU A 50 -31.03 -21.74 18.16
CA LEU A 50 -31.14 -20.45 17.45
C LEU A 50 -30.56 -20.54 16.04
N ALA A 51 -29.39 -21.13 15.87
CA ALA A 51 -28.76 -21.28 14.55
C ALA A 51 -29.62 -22.15 13.61
N LEU A 52 -30.19 -23.25 14.11
CA LEU A 52 -31.10 -24.12 13.33
C LEU A 52 -32.35 -23.35 12.88
N GLU A 53 -33.00 -22.63 13.79
CA GLU A 53 -34.24 -21.89 13.52
C GLU A 53 -34.01 -20.69 12.59
N LYS A 54 -32.93 -19.94 12.81
CA LYS A 54 -32.66 -18.68 12.09
C LYS A 54 -32.10 -18.91 10.69
N TYR A 55 -31.20 -19.88 10.54
CA TYR A 55 -30.48 -20.13 9.28
C TYR A 55 -30.99 -21.36 8.53
N GLY A 56 -31.94 -22.12 9.10
CA GLY A 56 -32.49 -23.33 8.49
C GLY A 56 -31.48 -24.48 8.38
N LEU A 57 -30.40 -24.42 9.16
CA LEU A 57 -29.31 -25.39 9.16
C LEU A 57 -29.71 -26.65 9.94
N LYS A 58 -28.94 -27.73 9.78
CA LYS A 58 -29.04 -28.94 10.58
C LYS A 58 -27.90 -29.00 11.61
N GLY A 59 -28.04 -29.82 12.64
CA GLY A 59 -26.99 -29.99 13.65
C GLY A 59 -25.66 -30.48 13.07
N ALA A 60 -25.69 -31.23 11.96
CA ALA A 60 -24.49 -31.67 11.25
C ALA A 60 -23.81 -30.55 10.45
N ASP A 61 -24.48 -29.41 10.24
CA ASP A 61 -23.96 -28.24 9.54
C ASP A 61 -23.31 -27.24 10.52
N LEU A 62 -23.13 -27.64 11.79
CA LEU A 62 -22.67 -26.76 12.87
C LEU A 62 -21.68 -27.49 13.78
N VAL A 63 -20.69 -26.75 14.26
CA VAL A 63 -19.80 -27.19 15.34
C VAL A 63 -19.66 -26.09 16.39
N VAL A 64 -19.67 -26.47 17.68
CA VAL A 64 -19.35 -25.56 18.78
C VAL A 64 -17.83 -25.45 18.87
N LYS A 65 -17.26 -24.30 18.53
CA LYS A 65 -15.82 -24.06 18.57
C LYS A 65 -15.34 -23.72 19.98
N ASN A 66 -16.14 -22.95 20.72
CA ASN A 66 -15.83 -22.59 22.10
C ASN A 66 -17.10 -22.24 22.88
N PHE A 67 -17.02 -22.36 24.20
CA PHE A 67 -18.06 -21.97 25.13
C PHE A 67 -17.45 -21.56 26.46
N HIS A 68 -17.83 -20.40 26.98
CA HIS A 68 -17.47 -19.99 28.33
C HIS A 68 -18.56 -19.12 28.96
N THR A 69 -18.49 -18.92 30.28
CA THR A 69 -19.39 -18.02 31.01
C THR A 69 -18.54 -16.99 31.75
N SER A 70 -18.84 -15.72 31.52
CA SER A 70 -18.14 -14.60 32.12
C SER A 70 -18.51 -14.50 33.60
N ALA A 71 -17.50 -14.52 34.47
CA ALA A 71 -17.71 -14.63 35.92
C ALA A 71 -18.31 -13.36 36.55
N ASP A 72 -18.07 -12.21 35.94
CA ASP A 72 -18.52 -10.88 36.37
C ASP A 72 -19.99 -10.61 36.01
N THR A 73 -20.44 -11.06 34.84
CA THR A 73 -21.81 -10.82 34.32
C THR A 73 -22.73 -12.04 34.44
N GLY A 74 -22.15 -13.24 34.55
CA GLY A 74 -22.89 -14.50 34.43
C GLY A 74 -23.41 -14.79 33.02
N VAL A 75 -23.01 -14.00 32.01
CA VAL A 75 -23.40 -14.22 30.61
C VAL A 75 -22.56 -15.35 30.03
N SER A 76 -23.25 -16.29 29.39
CA SER A 76 -22.67 -17.39 28.66
C SER A 76 -22.46 -17.02 27.19
N HIS A 77 -21.25 -17.23 26.67
CA HIS A 77 -20.85 -16.97 25.28
C HIS A 77 -20.62 -18.30 24.56
N VAL A 78 -21.38 -18.55 23.49
CA VAL A 78 -21.25 -19.75 22.67
C VAL A 78 -20.81 -19.35 21.27
N TYR A 79 -19.73 -19.98 20.78
CA TYR A 79 -19.17 -19.72 19.45
C TYR A 79 -19.39 -20.94 18.57
N LEU A 80 -20.15 -20.75 17.50
CA LEU A 80 -20.50 -21.77 16.52
C LEU A 80 -19.79 -21.47 15.20
N ARG A 81 -19.44 -22.52 14.46
CA ARG A 81 -18.96 -22.45 13.08
C ARG A 81 -19.83 -23.27 12.16
N GLN A 82 -20.10 -22.72 10.97
CA GLN A 82 -20.85 -23.43 9.93
C GLN A 82 -19.97 -24.48 9.26
N LEU A 83 -20.55 -25.65 9.02
CA LEU A 83 -19.98 -26.74 8.25
C LEU A 83 -20.75 -26.90 6.92
N VAL A 84 -20.02 -27.20 5.86
CA VAL A 84 -20.59 -27.60 4.56
C VAL A 84 -19.91 -28.88 4.13
N ASN A 85 -20.70 -29.94 3.92
CA ASN A 85 -20.18 -31.29 3.65
C ASN A 85 -19.16 -31.78 4.70
N GLY A 86 -19.34 -31.37 5.96
CA GLY A 86 -18.44 -31.73 7.07
C GLY A 86 -17.14 -30.92 7.15
N LEU A 87 -16.89 -30.00 6.21
CA LEU A 87 -15.75 -29.09 6.26
C LEU A 87 -16.16 -27.74 6.85
N GLU A 88 -15.27 -27.13 7.63
CA GLU A 88 -15.49 -25.78 8.16
C GLU A 88 -15.52 -24.74 7.03
N VAL A 89 -16.45 -23.79 7.15
CA VAL A 89 -16.40 -22.53 6.42
C VAL A 89 -15.72 -21.52 7.33
N THR A 90 -14.46 -21.17 7.04
CA THR A 90 -13.53 -20.58 8.02
C THR A 90 -13.91 -19.19 8.51
N ASN A 91 -14.64 -18.43 7.70
CA ASN A 91 -15.16 -17.11 8.01
C ASN A 91 -16.70 -17.07 8.21
N ALA A 92 -17.35 -18.22 8.37
CA ALA A 92 -18.77 -18.32 8.72
C ALA A 92 -18.91 -18.68 10.20
N ASP A 93 -19.00 -17.66 11.05
CA ASP A 93 -19.06 -17.74 12.50
C ASP A 93 -20.38 -17.21 13.04
N MET A 94 -20.77 -17.71 14.23
CA MET A 94 -21.88 -17.18 14.99
C MET A 94 -21.55 -17.17 16.47
N ASN A 95 -21.66 -16.00 17.10
CA ASN A 95 -21.48 -15.82 18.54
C ASN A 95 -22.83 -15.54 19.18
N VAL A 96 -23.25 -16.37 20.14
CA VAL A 96 -24.54 -16.25 20.83
C VAL A 96 -24.29 -15.97 22.31
N ASN A 97 -24.91 -14.91 22.82
CA ASN A 97 -24.77 -14.47 24.21
C ASN A 97 -26.07 -14.76 24.96
N VAL A 98 -25.98 -15.58 26.01
CA VAL A 98 -27.12 -16.10 26.77
C VAL A 98 -27.00 -15.65 28.22
N ASP A 99 -28.06 -15.06 28.78
CA ASP A 99 -28.07 -14.61 30.17
C ASP A 99 -28.22 -15.76 31.19
N THR A 100 -28.17 -15.42 32.47
CA THR A 100 -28.31 -16.36 33.59
C THR A 100 -29.67 -17.07 33.64
N LYS A 101 -30.67 -16.62 32.87
CA LYS A 101 -31.99 -17.25 32.79
C LYS A 101 -32.12 -18.17 31.57
N GLY A 102 -31.07 -18.28 30.75
CA GLY A 102 -31.12 -19.03 29.49
C GLY A 102 -31.75 -18.25 28.34
N THR A 103 -31.84 -16.92 28.45
CA THR A 103 -32.40 -16.02 27.42
C THR A 103 -31.29 -15.52 26.51
N ILE A 104 -31.53 -15.50 25.21
CA ILE A 104 -30.61 -14.89 24.25
C ILE A 104 -30.73 -13.37 24.32
N ILE A 105 -29.64 -12.71 24.70
CA ILE A 105 -29.59 -11.24 24.82
C ILE A 105 -28.99 -10.57 23.57
N SER A 106 -28.15 -11.29 22.83
CA SER A 106 -27.62 -10.85 21.54
C SER A 106 -26.99 -12.02 20.79
N TYR A 107 -26.86 -11.86 19.47
CA TYR A 107 -25.99 -12.71 18.68
C TYR A 107 -25.40 -11.93 17.50
N GLY A 108 -24.18 -12.30 17.10
CA GLY A 108 -23.59 -11.92 15.82
C GLY A 108 -23.46 -13.13 14.91
N SER A 109 -23.50 -12.94 13.59
CA SER A 109 -23.34 -14.04 12.65
C SER A 109 -22.90 -13.60 11.26
N THR A 110 -22.08 -14.44 10.63
CA THR A 110 -21.73 -14.41 9.21
C THR A 110 -22.16 -15.70 8.50
N PHE A 111 -23.07 -16.48 9.08
CA PHE A 111 -23.57 -17.72 8.48
C PHE A 111 -24.37 -17.45 7.20
N LEU A 112 -24.28 -18.38 6.27
CA LEU A 112 -25.19 -18.48 5.14
C LEU A 112 -26.38 -19.34 5.53
N THR A 113 -27.58 -18.96 5.07
CA THR A 113 -28.78 -19.78 5.25
C THR A 113 -28.68 -21.06 4.41
N ALA A 114 -29.38 -22.13 4.82
CA ALA A 114 -29.42 -23.39 4.07
C ALA A 114 -29.92 -23.23 2.62
N GLY A 115 -30.77 -22.23 2.37
CA GLY A 115 -31.29 -21.90 1.04
C GLY A 115 -30.35 -21.05 0.18
N HIS A 116 -29.20 -20.63 0.70
CA HIS A 116 -28.29 -19.75 -0.03
C HIS A 116 -27.75 -20.44 -1.31
N PRO A 117 -27.71 -19.75 -2.47
CA PRO A 117 -27.24 -20.36 -3.73
C PRO A 117 -25.88 -21.03 -3.62
N ALA A 118 -24.94 -20.42 -2.89
CA ALA A 118 -23.60 -20.97 -2.70
C ALA A 118 -23.60 -22.30 -1.93
N ILE A 119 -24.49 -22.46 -0.94
CA ILE A 119 -24.67 -23.73 -0.21
C ILE A 119 -25.27 -24.79 -1.13
N GLN A 120 -26.24 -24.41 -1.96
CA GLN A 120 -26.87 -25.33 -2.92
C GLN A 120 -25.89 -25.83 -3.98
N VAL A 121 -24.97 -24.97 -4.44
CA VAL A 121 -23.89 -25.34 -5.36
C VAL A 121 -22.91 -26.30 -4.68
N ALA A 122 -22.41 -25.95 -3.49
CA ALA A 122 -21.41 -26.74 -2.76
C ALA A 122 -21.94 -28.12 -2.32
N THR A 123 -23.24 -28.26 -2.09
CA THR A 123 -23.86 -29.54 -1.68
C THR A 123 -24.36 -30.39 -2.84
N ASN A 124 -24.26 -29.90 -4.09
CA ASN A 124 -24.66 -30.64 -5.28
C ASN A 124 -23.51 -31.54 -5.79
N PRO A 125 -23.62 -32.88 -5.71
CA PRO A 125 -22.53 -33.79 -6.07
C PRO A 125 -22.15 -33.75 -7.56
N GLN A 126 -23.08 -33.41 -8.46
CA GLN A 126 -22.83 -33.33 -9.90
C GLN A 126 -22.01 -32.07 -10.25
N ILE A 127 -22.35 -30.95 -9.62
CA ILE A 127 -21.63 -29.69 -9.81
C ILE A 127 -20.24 -29.80 -9.18
N MET A 128 -20.16 -30.25 -7.92
CA MET A 128 -18.88 -30.41 -7.22
C MET A 128 -17.99 -31.49 -7.85
N GLY A 129 -18.56 -32.57 -8.39
CA GLY A 129 -17.80 -33.56 -9.15
C GLY A 129 -17.15 -33.00 -10.41
N THR A 130 -17.83 -32.05 -11.08
CA THR A 130 -17.30 -31.36 -12.26
C THR A 130 -16.22 -30.34 -11.86
N ILE A 131 -16.45 -29.59 -10.79
CA ILE A 131 -15.51 -28.60 -10.24
C ILE A 131 -14.21 -29.28 -9.76
N ASN A 132 -14.31 -30.39 -9.02
CA ASN A 132 -13.15 -31.15 -8.53
C ASN A 132 -12.32 -31.81 -9.64
N ALA A 133 -12.86 -31.93 -10.88
CA ALA A 133 -12.15 -32.50 -12.02
C ALA A 133 -11.25 -31.47 -12.74
N ILE A 134 -11.37 -30.18 -12.42
CA ILE A 134 -10.53 -29.10 -12.96
C ILE A 134 -9.26 -29.02 -12.10
N GLY A 135 -8.11 -29.41 -12.66
CA GLY A 135 -6.73 -29.23 -12.14
C GLY A 135 -6.52 -29.19 -10.60
N SER A 136 -5.88 -30.20 -10.01
CA SER A 136 -5.67 -30.24 -8.56
C SER A 136 -4.51 -29.34 -8.11
N VAL A 137 -4.82 -28.15 -7.57
CA VAL A 137 -3.86 -27.41 -6.74
C VAL A 137 -3.55 -28.26 -5.52
N THR A 138 -2.28 -28.58 -5.27
CA THR A 138 -1.87 -29.38 -4.11
C THR A 138 -1.70 -28.51 -2.86
N ARG A 139 -1.63 -29.14 -1.66
CA ARG A 139 -1.23 -28.43 -0.43
C ARG A 139 0.14 -27.78 -0.54
N LEU A 140 1.07 -28.41 -1.27
CA LEU A 140 2.39 -27.85 -1.52
C LEU A 140 2.32 -26.61 -2.41
N ASP A 141 1.48 -26.63 -3.45
CA ASP A 141 1.27 -25.44 -4.29
C ASP A 141 0.65 -24.30 -3.45
N ALA A 142 -0.25 -24.60 -2.50
CA ALA A 142 -0.79 -23.61 -1.58
C ALA A 142 0.26 -23.02 -0.62
N VAL A 143 1.10 -23.85 0.00
CA VAL A 143 2.22 -23.34 0.83
C VAL A 143 3.16 -22.48 -0.01
N ASN A 144 3.46 -22.89 -1.25
CA ASN A 144 4.29 -22.09 -2.15
C ASN A 144 3.62 -20.77 -2.55
N ALA A 145 2.30 -20.71 -2.68
CA ALA A 145 1.58 -19.45 -2.91
C ALA A 145 1.70 -18.50 -1.71
N VAL A 146 1.64 -19.02 -0.48
CA VAL A 146 1.84 -18.23 0.75
C VAL A 146 3.29 -17.75 0.88
N LEU A 147 4.28 -18.62 0.63
CA LEU A 147 5.69 -18.25 0.61
C LEU A 147 5.99 -17.19 -0.45
N GLY A 148 5.46 -17.37 -1.67
CA GLY A 148 5.61 -16.40 -2.75
C GLY A 148 5.00 -15.05 -2.41
N HIS A 149 3.88 -15.04 -1.68
CA HIS A 149 3.27 -13.80 -1.17
C HIS A 149 4.16 -13.09 -0.12
N GLN A 150 4.89 -13.85 0.71
CA GLN A 150 5.88 -13.31 1.66
C GLN A 150 7.26 -13.02 1.03
N GLY A 151 7.39 -13.12 -0.30
CA GLY A 151 8.69 -12.98 -0.99
C GLY A 151 9.72 -14.05 -0.60
N ARG A 152 9.28 -15.21 -0.10
CA ARG A 152 10.15 -16.29 0.39
C ARG A 152 10.41 -17.37 -0.67
N PRO A 153 11.58 -18.03 -0.63
CA PRO A 153 11.87 -19.15 -1.52
C PRO A 153 10.81 -20.25 -1.44
N THR A 154 10.36 -20.73 -2.59
CA THR A 154 9.37 -21.82 -2.68
C THR A 154 10.03 -23.19 -2.57
N MET A 155 9.26 -24.19 -2.15
CA MET A 155 9.74 -25.57 -2.06
C MET A 155 9.64 -26.31 -3.40
N PRO A 156 10.65 -27.14 -3.77
CA PRO A 156 10.61 -27.99 -4.95
C PRO A 156 9.45 -28.99 -4.90
N ARG A 157 8.88 -29.35 -6.06
CA ARG A 157 7.83 -30.40 -6.14
C ARG A 157 8.30 -31.81 -5.75
N SER A 158 9.61 -32.07 -5.77
CA SER A 158 10.21 -33.36 -5.36
C SER A 158 10.19 -33.60 -3.84
N THR A 159 9.80 -32.61 -3.03
CA THR A 159 9.81 -32.66 -1.55
C THR A 159 8.61 -33.42 -0.96
N THR A 160 7.77 -34.03 -1.81
CA THR A 160 6.57 -34.80 -1.45
C THR A 160 6.87 -36.06 -0.61
N SER A 161 8.13 -36.45 -0.44
CA SER A 161 8.58 -37.65 0.28
C SER A 161 8.71 -37.50 1.81
N HIS A 162 8.41 -36.33 2.40
CA HIS A 162 8.58 -36.07 3.84
C HIS A 162 7.29 -35.73 4.60
N LEU A 163 6.11 -36.04 4.03
CA LEU A 163 4.82 -35.92 4.73
C LEU A 163 4.78 -36.88 5.94
N THR A 164 5.28 -36.42 7.07
CA THR A 164 5.17 -37.15 8.34
C THR A 164 3.86 -36.71 8.98
N VAL A 165 2.85 -37.58 8.97
CA VAL A 165 1.62 -37.38 9.76
C VAL A 165 1.99 -37.57 11.23
N ASN A 166 2.56 -36.54 11.85
CA ASN A 166 2.76 -36.49 13.28
C ASN A 166 1.54 -35.82 13.91
N HIS A 167 0.67 -36.63 14.52
CA HIS A 167 -0.34 -36.16 15.46
C HIS A 167 0.35 -35.71 16.76
N GLU A 168 1.10 -34.60 16.72
CA GLU A 168 1.65 -34.02 17.94
C GLU A 168 0.64 -33.11 18.64
N ARG A 169 0.28 -33.60 19.84
CA ARG A 169 -0.58 -33.08 20.90
C ARG A 169 -0.37 -31.59 21.15
N ASP A 170 -1.32 -30.76 20.73
CA ASP A 170 -1.88 -29.70 21.61
C ASP A 170 -3.05 -28.92 20.98
N GLU A 171 -3.33 -29.05 19.68
CA GLU A 171 -4.55 -28.44 19.08
C GLU A 171 -5.43 -29.39 18.24
N VAL A 172 -4.93 -30.57 17.84
CA VAL A 172 -5.62 -31.41 16.83
C VAL A 172 -6.54 -32.48 17.46
N ASN A 173 -6.48 -32.71 18.78
CA ASN A 173 -7.02 -33.94 19.38
C ASN A 173 -8.32 -33.80 20.20
N THR A 174 -9.12 -32.76 20.00
CA THR A 174 -10.47 -32.71 20.57
C THR A 174 -11.60 -33.01 19.58
N THR A 175 -11.32 -33.09 18.26
CA THR A 175 -12.40 -33.23 17.24
C THR A 175 -12.25 -34.35 16.21
N GLY A 176 -11.10 -35.02 16.08
CA GLY A 176 -10.95 -36.07 15.05
C GLY A 176 -10.99 -35.53 13.62
N ASP A 177 -10.45 -34.32 13.40
CA ASP A 177 -10.43 -33.65 12.11
C ASP A 177 -9.37 -34.28 11.16
N GLU A 178 -9.81 -35.18 10.29
CA GLU A 178 -8.96 -35.85 9.28
C GLU A 178 -8.50 -34.92 8.14
N SER A 179 -8.95 -33.66 8.10
CA SER A 179 -8.64 -32.72 7.01
C SER A 179 -7.27 -32.04 7.15
N ALA A 180 -6.69 -32.04 8.35
CA ALA A 180 -5.46 -31.34 8.70
C ALA A 180 -4.20 -32.16 8.41
N GLN A 181 -3.18 -31.53 7.82
CA GLN A 181 -1.87 -32.12 7.55
C GLN A 181 -0.75 -31.14 7.90
N VAL A 182 0.36 -31.64 8.44
CA VAL A 182 1.56 -30.83 8.73
C VAL A 182 2.59 -31.03 7.62
N ILE A 183 3.16 -29.92 7.15
CA ILE A 183 4.28 -29.88 6.21
C ILE A 183 5.50 -29.34 6.98
N THR A 184 6.59 -30.10 6.94
CA THR A 184 7.90 -29.76 7.52
C THR A 184 8.87 -29.39 6.39
N GLY A 185 10.00 -28.78 6.72
CA GLY A 185 11.01 -28.29 5.79
C GLY A 185 10.64 -26.99 5.07
N VAL A 186 9.66 -26.24 5.59
CA VAL A 186 9.16 -25.02 4.95
C VAL A 186 10.16 -23.88 5.15
N PRO A 187 10.66 -23.22 4.09
CA PRO A 187 11.66 -22.15 4.18
C PRO A 187 11.27 -21.04 5.16
N GLY A 188 12.11 -20.81 6.16
CA GLY A 188 11.91 -19.77 7.16
C GLY A 188 10.86 -20.07 8.23
N SER A 189 10.26 -21.27 8.22
CA SER A 189 9.40 -21.71 9.32
C SER A 189 10.23 -21.88 10.60
N VAL A 190 9.80 -21.25 11.69
CA VAL A 190 10.55 -21.26 12.97
C VAL A 190 10.27 -22.46 13.86
N ASP A 191 9.13 -23.10 13.66
CA ASP A 191 8.71 -24.29 14.40
C ASP A 191 8.72 -25.56 13.54
N ASP A 192 9.11 -25.42 12.27
CA ASP A 192 9.06 -26.46 11.24
C ASP A 192 7.68 -27.13 11.12
N ARG A 193 6.61 -26.41 11.46
CA ARG A 193 5.26 -26.95 11.58
C ARG A 193 4.25 -26.11 10.81
N THR A 194 4.25 -26.25 9.49
CA THR A 194 3.23 -25.60 8.65
C THR A 194 1.98 -26.46 8.59
N VAL A 195 0.87 -26.00 9.17
CA VAL A 195 -0.39 -26.75 9.19
C VAL A 195 -1.23 -26.39 7.97
N THR A 196 -1.73 -27.38 7.25
CA THR A 196 -2.65 -27.21 6.13
C THR A 196 -3.98 -27.89 6.40
N ARG A 197 -5.11 -27.31 6.00
CA ARG A 197 -6.46 -27.86 6.22
C ARG A 197 -7.31 -27.77 4.96
N ASP A 198 -8.22 -28.74 4.78
CA ASP A 198 -9.27 -28.65 3.76
C ASP A 198 -10.46 -27.89 4.34
N THR A 199 -10.82 -26.76 3.74
CA THR A 199 -11.86 -25.88 4.26
C THR A 199 -12.58 -25.16 3.12
N TYR A 200 -13.64 -24.45 3.46
CA TYR A 200 -14.26 -23.46 2.58
C TYR A 200 -14.06 -22.05 3.15
N ILE A 201 -14.12 -21.06 2.28
CA ILE A 201 -14.22 -19.65 2.67
C ILE A 201 -15.32 -18.97 1.86
N ILE A 202 -16.05 -18.04 2.46
CA ILE A 202 -16.95 -17.16 1.73
C ILE A 202 -16.11 -16.05 1.11
N ASN A 203 -16.05 -15.97 -0.22
CA ASN A 203 -15.28 -14.95 -0.92
C ASN A 203 -16.04 -13.61 -1.00
N SER A 204 -15.40 -12.57 -1.57
CA SER A 204 -15.97 -11.22 -1.67
C SER A 204 -17.28 -11.13 -2.48
N GLN A 205 -17.57 -12.14 -3.30
CA GLN A 205 -18.79 -12.25 -4.09
C GLN A 205 -19.91 -12.96 -3.32
N GLY A 206 -19.67 -13.38 -2.07
CA GLY A 206 -20.61 -14.16 -1.28
C GLY A 206 -20.68 -15.64 -1.70
N GLU A 207 -19.75 -16.11 -2.52
CA GLU A 207 -19.67 -17.49 -2.97
C GLU A 207 -18.81 -18.33 -2.03
N LEU A 208 -19.02 -19.64 -2.03
CA LEU A 208 -18.37 -20.58 -1.13
C LEU A 208 -17.24 -21.28 -1.88
N GLU A 209 -16.00 -20.87 -1.61
CA GLU A 209 -14.81 -21.30 -2.35
C GLU A 209 -14.04 -22.40 -1.58
N PRO A 210 -13.78 -23.57 -2.18
CA PRO A 210 -12.90 -24.58 -1.60
C PRO A 210 -11.46 -24.09 -1.55
N VAL A 211 -10.86 -24.11 -0.37
CA VAL A 211 -9.52 -23.58 -0.13
C VAL A 211 -8.65 -24.53 0.69
N TRP A 212 -7.34 -24.48 0.43
CA TRP A 212 -6.34 -24.95 1.38
C TRP A 212 -6.10 -23.85 2.40
N GLY A 213 -6.51 -24.07 3.65
CA GLY A 213 -6.06 -23.26 4.78
C GLY A 213 -4.59 -23.58 5.08
N VAL A 214 -3.76 -22.58 5.33
CA VAL A 214 -2.32 -22.69 5.58
C VAL A 214 -1.98 -21.82 6.78
N ILE A 215 -1.54 -22.45 7.87
CA ILE A 215 -0.94 -21.76 9.02
C ILE A 215 0.57 -21.89 8.90
N LEU A 216 1.25 -20.76 8.74
CA LEU A 216 2.69 -20.67 8.62
C LEU A 216 3.23 -19.70 9.66
N ARG A 217 4.18 -20.15 10.46
CA ARG A 217 4.88 -19.31 11.43
C ARG A 217 6.33 -19.14 11.01
N THR A 218 6.74 -17.89 10.82
CA THR A 218 8.11 -17.48 10.46
C THR A 218 8.74 -16.66 11.58
N ASP A 219 9.96 -16.18 11.34
CA ASP A 219 10.75 -15.34 12.25
C ASP A 219 10.16 -13.95 12.46
N ASP A 220 9.41 -13.47 11.48
CA ASP A 220 8.81 -12.14 11.38
C ASP A 220 7.28 -12.14 11.46
N ASP A 221 6.62 -13.29 11.32
CA ASP A 221 5.17 -13.35 11.15
C ASP A 221 4.54 -14.68 11.61
N TRP A 222 3.23 -14.67 11.84
CA TRP A 222 2.43 -15.87 12.07
C TRP A 222 1.08 -15.74 11.38
N VAL A 223 0.90 -16.49 10.28
CA VAL A 223 -0.21 -16.25 9.36
C VAL A 223 -1.16 -17.41 9.25
N ASN A 224 -2.41 -17.09 8.95
CA ASN A 224 -3.48 -17.99 8.54
C ASN A 224 -4.01 -17.57 7.16
N ALA A 225 -3.56 -18.27 6.13
CA ALA A 225 -3.87 -18.00 4.73
C ALA A 225 -4.80 -19.06 4.15
N HIS A 226 -5.52 -18.69 3.09
CA HIS A 226 -6.47 -19.56 2.39
C HIS A 226 -6.24 -19.44 0.89
N VAL A 227 -5.88 -20.55 0.24
CA VAL A 227 -5.54 -20.59 -1.18
C VAL A 227 -6.57 -21.42 -1.94
N SER A 228 -7.11 -20.87 -3.02
CA SER A 228 -8.09 -21.52 -3.89
C SER A 228 -7.60 -22.88 -4.37
N ARG A 229 -8.38 -23.94 -4.13
CA ARG A 229 -8.06 -25.30 -4.59
C ARG A 229 -8.16 -25.46 -6.11
N HIS A 230 -8.75 -24.49 -6.80
CA HIS A 230 -8.93 -24.51 -8.25
C HIS A 230 -7.91 -23.63 -8.95
N SER A 231 -7.76 -22.39 -8.49
CA SER A 231 -6.95 -21.39 -9.19
C SER A 231 -5.53 -21.27 -8.65
N GLY A 232 -5.28 -21.74 -7.43
CA GLY A 232 -4.01 -21.54 -6.72
C GLY A 232 -3.81 -20.10 -6.23
N LYS A 233 -4.82 -19.23 -6.40
CA LYS A 233 -4.79 -17.84 -5.93
C LYS A 233 -5.01 -17.77 -4.43
N LEU A 234 -4.33 -16.83 -3.78
CA LEU A 234 -4.55 -16.45 -2.40
C LEU A 234 -5.91 -15.74 -2.29
N VAL A 235 -6.84 -16.34 -1.54
CA VAL A 235 -8.21 -15.84 -1.33
C VAL A 235 -8.31 -15.04 -0.03
N SER A 236 -7.56 -15.46 1.00
CA SER A 236 -7.42 -14.73 2.24
C SER A 236 -6.03 -14.93 2.84
N TYR A 237 -5.55 -13.93 3.55
CA TYR A 237 -4.28 -13.91 4.27
C TYR A 237 -4.47 -13.08 5.52
N VAL A 238 -4.26 -13.68 6.70
CA VAL A 238 -4.39 -12.99 7.98
C VAL A 238 -3.13 -13.21 8.79
N SER A 239 -2.38 -12.16 9.09
CA SER A 239 -1.37 -12.18 10.14
C SER A 239 -2.05 -12.14 11.51
N TRP A 240 -1.54 -12.97 12.43
CA TRP A 240 -1.87 -12.95 13.86
C TRP A 240 -0.89 -12.10 14.67
N ARG A 241 0.08 -11.47 14.01
CA ARG A 241 0.87 -10.40 14.59
C ARG A 241 0.00 -9.13 14.67
N ALA A 242 0.25 -8.30 15.67
CA ALA A 242 -0.32 -6.96 15.69
C ALA A 242 0.49 -6.12 14.69
N ASP A 243 -0.18 -5.70 13.63
CA ASP A 243 0.36 -4.81 12.61
C ASP A 243 -0.28 -3.43 12.78
N ASP A 244 0.46 -2.38 12.46
CA ASP A 244 -0.13 -1.09 12.17
C ASP A 244 -0.91 -1.16 10.86
N THR A 245 -2.11 -0.57 10.87
CA THR A 245 -3.03 -0.61 9.73
C THR A 245 -3.51 0.77 9.35
N TYR A 246 -3.64 1.03 8.05
CA TYR A 246 -3.97 2.34 7.51
C TYR A 246 -5.02 2.22 6.40
N ARG A 247 -6.16 2.90 6.54
CA ARG A 247 -7.15 3.01 5.45
C ARG A 247 -6.84 4.22 4.56
N VAL A 248 -6.18 3.99 3.43
CA VAL A 248 -5.53 5.02 2.61
C VAL A 248 -5.70 4.79 1.10
N TYR A 249 -5.38 5.81 0.32
CA TYR A 249 -5.19 5.72 -1.13
C TYR A 249 -3.78 5.23 -1.43
N THR A 250 -3.65 4.08 -2.10
CA THR A 250 -2.35 3.43 -2.37
C THR A 250 -1.84 3.78 -3.76
N ARG A 251 -0.63 3.34 -4.14
CA ARG A 251 -0.11 3.52 -5.52
C ARG A 251 -1.05 2.97 -6.60
N ASN A 252 -1.84 1.93 -6.31
CA ASN A 252 -2.81 1.39 -7.26
C ASN A 252 -4.06 2.27 -7.39
N VAL A 253 -4.43 2.96 -6.31
CA VAL A 253 -5.59 3.84 -6.22
C VAL A 253 -5.13 5.19 -5.62
N PRO A 254 -4.43 6.03 -6.39
CA PRO A 254 -3.69 7.18 -5.85
C PRO A 254 -4.56 8.37 -5.43
N ASN A 255 -5.84 8.38 -5.81
CA ASN A 255 -6.80 9.40 -5.41
C ASN A 255 -8.24 8.85 -5.50
N PRO A 256 -9.25 9.58 -4.98
CA PRO A 256 -10.64 9.14 -4.97
C PRO A 256 -11.27 8.88 -6.35
N ASP A 257 -10.81 9.56 -7.41
CA ASP A 257 -11.34 9.34 -8.76
C ASP A 257 -10.81 8.03 -9.38
N LYS A 258 -9.82 7.37 -8.76
CA LYS A 258 -9.26 6.09 -9.24
C LYS A 258 -9.84 4.86 -8.56
N GLY A 259 -10.60 5.00 -7.46
CA GLY A 259 -11.20 3.88 -6.74
C GLY A 259 -11.36 4.10 -5.24
N ASP A 260 -11.66 3.02 -4.51
CA ASP A 260 -11.85 3.05 -3.06
C ASP A 260 -10.51 2.93 -2.31
N ARG A 261 -10.45 3.50 -1.09
CA ARG A 261 -9.31 3.33 -0.19
C ARG A 261 -9.12 1.87 0.21
N GLU A 262 -7.86 1.47 0.33
CA GLU A 262 -7.45 0.13 0.75
C GLU A 262 -7.03 0.17 2.23
N LEU A 263 -7.26 -0.93 2.96
CA LEU A 263 -6.71 -1.12 4.30
C LEU A 263 -5.37 -1.86 4.16
N VAL A 264 -4.28 -1.14 4.39
CA VAL A 264 -2.90 -1.66 4.29
C VAL A 264 -2.40 -2.02 5.69
N SER A 265 -1.58 -3.07 5.81
CA SER A 265 -1.03 -3.62 7.07
C SER A 265 0.49 -3.65 6.97
N ASP A 266 1.22 -3.20 8.00
CA ASP A 266 2.70 -3.19 8.11
C ASP A 266 3.41 -2.75 6.81
N PRO A 267 3.11 -1.55 6.27
CA PRO A 267 3.63 -1.10 4.98
C PRO A 267 5.10 -0.69 4.99
N ALA A 268 5.74 -0.61 6.16
CA ALA A 268 7.09 -0.06 6.29
C ALA A 268 8.15 -0.93 5.60
N ASP A 269 9.02 -0.30 4.82
CA ASP A 269 10.22 -0.96 4.30
C ASP A 269 11.21 -1.15 5.44
N THR A 270 11.59 -2.39 5.73
CA THR A 270 12.46 -2.71 6.88
C THR A 270 13.91 -2.27 6.70
N MET A 271 14.33 -1.90 5.50
CA MET A 271 15.65 -1.35 5.23
C MET A 271 15.67 0.15 5.49
N ALA A 272 14.69 0.88 4.98
CA ALA A 272 14.59 2.33 5.15
C ALA A 272 14.03 2.72 6.53
N SER A 273 13.07 1.95 7.02
CA SER A 273 12.38 2.13 8.30
C SER A 273 12.57 0.88 9.19
N PRO A 274 13.79 0.59 9.66
CA PRO A 274 14.12 -0.65 10.38
C PRO A 274 13.34 -0.85 11.68
N ARG A 275 12.79 0.23 12.24
CA ARG A 275 11.97 0.23 13.46
C ARG A 275 10.48 0.46 13.19
N GLY A 276 10.06 0.44 11.92
CA GLY A 276 8.71 0.79 11.48
C GLY A 276 8.44 2.30 11.51
N TRP A 277 7.29 2.72 10.98
CA TRP A 277 6.96 4.15 10.85
C TRP A 277 6.66 4.83 12.19
N HIS A 278 6.19 4.10 13.20
CA HIS A 278 5.85 4.61 14.53
C HIS A 278 7.01 4.60 15.53
N ALA A 279 8.26 4.58 15.05
CA ALA A 279 9.44 4.68 15.90
C ALA A 279 9.55 6.10 16.49
N GLY A 280 9.39 6.23 17.81
CA GLY A 280 9.58 7.48 18.53
C GLY A 280 11.04 7.70 18.97
N PRO A 281 11.36 8.92 19.46
CA PRO A 281 12.65 9.20 20.09
C PRO A 281 12.82 8.26 21.31
N ASP A 282 14.00 7.70 21.51
CA ASP A 282 14.34 6.77 22.60
C ASP A 282 13.73 5.36 22.55
N ASP A 283 13.70 4.71 21.38
CA ASP A 283 13.16 3.35 21.23
C ASP A 283 11.66 3.17 21.55
N SER A 284 10.95 4.29 21.78
CA SER A 284 9.52 4.29 22.06
C SER A 284 8.69 4.02 20.79
N THR A 285 7.44 3.60 20.98
CA THR A 285 6.44 3.49 19.92
C THR A 285 5.40 4.57 20.11
N THR A 286 5.20 5.41 19.10
CA THR A 286 4.12 6.39 19.05
C THR A 286 2.81 5.69 18.73
N THR A 287 1.66 6.25 19.15
CA THR A 287 0.34 5.72 18.78
C THR A 287 -0.41 6.62 17.81
N ASP A 288 0.13 7.79 17.52
CA ASP A 288 -0.40 8.75 16.58
C ASP A 288 0.41 8.78 15.27
N THR A 289 0.01 9.62 14.32
CA THR A 289 0.70 9.81 13.01
C THR A 289 2.04 10.57 13.14
N SER A 290 2.93 10.05 13.98
CA SER A 290 4.29 10.55 14.15
C SER A 290 5.30 9.41 14.26
N GLY A 291 6.54 9.66 13.86
CA GLY A 291 7.66 8.75 14.08
C GLY A 291 8.92 9.24 13.37
N ASN A 292 9.84 8.32 13.04
CA ASN A 292 11.19 8.70 12.64
C ASN A 292 11.24 9.57 11.39
N ASN A 293 10.39 9.30 10.40
CA ASN A 293 10.49 9.91 9.08
C ASN A 293 9.63 11.19 8.97
N VAL A 294 8.51 11.24 9.69
CA VAL A 294 7.50 12.29 9.55
C VAL A 294 6.65 12.46 10.82
N PHE A 295 6.30 13.72 11.10
CA PHE A 295 5.23 14.13 11.99
C PHE A 295 4.10 14.71 11.13
N ALA A 296 2.97 14.01 11.02
CA ALA A 296 1.81 14.47 10.27
C ALA A 296 0.70 14.95 11.22
N GLN A 297 0.16 16.15 10.99
CA GLN A 297 -0.83 16.81 11.85
C GLN A 297 -1.81 17.66 11.05
N GLU A 298 -2.92 18.06 11.68
CA GLU A 298 -3.78 19.10 11.13
C GLU A 298 -3.11 20.47 11.09
N ASN A 299 -3.62 21.41 10.30
CA ASN A 299 -3.20 22.81 10.31
C ASN A 299 -4.35 23.79 10.08
N LEU A 300 -5.50 23.55 10.70
CA LEU A 300 -6.72 24.33 10.47
C LEU A 300 -6.59 25.81 10.87
N ASP A 301 -5.67 26.14 11.78
CA ASP A 301 -5.42 27.52 12.21
C ASP A 301 -4.38 28.27 11.36
N GLY A 302 -3.78 27.59 10.37
CA GLY A 302 -2.81 28.17 9.45
C GLY A 302 -1.47 28.54 10.10
N LYS A 303 -1.09 27.87 11.20
CA LYS A 303 0.17 28.13 11.92
C LYS A 303 1.06 26.90 11.92
N LEU A 304 2.28 27.08 11.44
CA LEU A 304 3.30 26.03 11.31
C LEU A 304 3.97 25.61 12.64
N THR A 305 3.38 25.93 13.80
CA THR A 305 3.81 25.34 15.08
C THR A 305 3.22 23.94 15.18
N TRP A 306 4.05 22.89 15.18
CA TRP A 306 3.59 21.50 15.06
C TRP A 306 3.38 20.82 16.42
N GLU A 307 4.04 21.30 17.47
CA GLU A 307 3.97 20.71 18.80
C GLU A 307 2.55 20.88 19.39
N GLY A 308 1.97 19.78 19.84
CA GLY A 308 0.64 19.76 20.45
C GLY A 308 -0.52 19.93 19.47
N LYS A 309 -0.28 20.03 18.16
CA LYS A 309 -1.34 19.93 17.15
C LYS A 309 -1.96 18.54 17.13
N LYS A 310 -3.23 18.46 16.71
CA LYS A 310 -3.96 17.18 16.70
C LYS A 310 -3.34 16.25 15.65
N ARG A 311 -3.06 15.03 16.08
CA ARG A 311 -2.73 13.88 15.23
C ARG A 311 -3.79 12.80 15.47
N PRO A 312 -4.22 12.07 14.44
CA PRO A 312 -5.02 10.86 14.61
C PRO A 312 -4.25 9.85 15.46
N ASP A 313 -4.93 9.20 16.39
CA ASP A 313 -4.38 8.19 17.30
C ASP A 313 -4.98 6.83 16.96
N GLY A 314 -4.15 5.89 16.50
CA GLY A 314 -4.52 4.51 16.21
C GLY A 314 -4.60 3.62 17.46
N GLY A 315 -4.32 4.19 18.64
CA GLY A 315 -4.27 3.49 19.92
C GLY A 315 -3.15 2.45 19.99
N SER A 316 -3.23 1.57 20.99
CA SER A 316 -2.21 0.53 21.18
C SER A 316 -2.14 -0.51 20.06
N GLN A 317 -3.12 -0.53 19.17
CA GLN A 317 -3.18 -1.42 18.01
C GLN A 317 -2.69 -0.75 16.73
N LEU A 318 -2.38 0.55 16.76
CA LEU A 318 -1.97 1.32 15.58
C LEU A 318 -2.95 1.15 14.41
N ALA A 319 -4.26 1.20 14.73
CA ALA A 319 -5.34 1.00 13.79
C ALA A 319 -5.90 2.33 13.27
N PHE A 320 -5.32 2.83 12.18
CA PHE A 320 -5.71 4.08 11.52
C PHE A 320 -6.79 3.82 10.44
N ASP A 321 -7.92 3.28 10.87
CA ASP A 321 -9.09 3.01 10.04
C ASP A 321 -10.18 4.09 10.24
N PHE A 322 -9.94 5.29 9.69
CA PHE A 322 -10.88 6.41 9.78
C PHE A 322 -11.79 6.52 8.55
N PRO A 323 -13.10 6.75 8.72
CA PRO A 323 -14.04 6.88 7.61
C PRO A 323 -13.88 8.21 6.84
N ILE A 324 -14.35 8.23 5.60
CA ILE A 324 -14.50 9.46 4.79
C ILE A 324 -15.94 9.48 4.25
N ASP A 325 -16.58 10.64 4.33
CA ASP A 325 -17.85 10.94 3.66
C ASP A 325 -17.64 12.13 2.72
N PHE A 326 -17.50 11.85 1.42
CA PHE A 326 -17.31 12.87 0.38
C PHE A 326 -18.54 13.75 0.12
N SER A 327 -19.67 13.51 0.80
CA SER A 327 -20.79 14.47 0.82
C SER A 327 -20.58 15.63 1.80
N GLN A 328 -19.57 15.54 2.66
CA GLN A 328 -19.20 16.56 3.65
C GLN A 328 -17.96 17.35 3.22
N GLU A 329 -17.77 18.52 3.81
CA GLU A 329 -16.55 19.31 3.63
C GLU A 329 -15.32 18.63 4.28
N PRO A 330 -14.10 18.85 3.74
CA PRO A 330 -12.86 18.18 4.18
C PRO A 330 -12.57 18.14 5.66
N VAL A 331 -12.89 19.21 6.38
CA VAL A 331 -12.71 19.29 7.84
C VAL A 331 -13.41 18.16 8.61
N ASN A 332 -14.44 17.54 8.03
CA ASN A 332 -15.19 16.46 8.67
C ASN A 332 -14.54 15.08 8.55
N TYR A 333 -13.48 14.95 7.75
CA TYR A 333 -12.72 13.71 7.59
C TYR A 333 -11.21 13.92 7.80
N LEU A 334 -10.85 14.93 8.59
CA LEU A 334 -9.48 15.32 8.91
C LEU A 334 -8.59 14.14 9.39
N ASP A 335 -9.13 13.21 10.19
CA ASP A 335 -8.32 12.10 10.69
C ASP A 335 -7.91 11.13 9.57
N ALA A 336 -8.78 10.93 8.58
CA ALA A 336 -8.46 10.15 7.40
C ALA A 336 -7.48 10.88 6.46
N ALA A 337 -7.61 12.20 6.32
CA ALA A 337 -6.70 13.04 5.53
C ALA A 337 -5.28 13.02 6.11
N VAL A 338 -5.12 13.30 7.40
CA VAL A 338 -3.81 13.27 8.09
C VAL A 338 -3.19 11.86 8.02
N THR A 339 -4.00 10.80 8.16
CA THR A 339 -3.53 9.41 8.00
C THR A 339 -3.00 9.14 6.59
N ASN A 340 -3.70 9.63 5.55
CA ASN A 340 -3.26 9.47 4.16
C ASN A 340 -1.96 10.23 3.89
N LEU A 341 -1.84 11.47 4.40
CA LEU A 341 -0.62 12.27 4.32
C LEU A 341 0.57 11.58 4.99
N TYR A 342 0.36 11.02 6.19
CA TYR A 342 1.36 10.25 6.93
C TYR A 342 1.84 9.03 6.15
N TYR A 343 0.91 8.26 5.57
CA TYR A 343 1.22 7.10 4.74
C TYR A 343 2.08 7.47 3.53
N TRP A 344 1.70 8.51 2.78
CA TRP A 344 2.44 8.90 1.57
C TRP A 344 3.82 9.49 1.86
N ASN A 345 3.98 10.26 2.95
CA ASN A 345 5.30 10.77 3.36
C ASN A 345 6.24 9.62 3.74
N ASN A 346 5.78 8.66 4.54
CA ASN A 346 6.60 7.49 4.88
C ASN A 346 6.89 6.59 3.67
N LEU A 347 5.91 6.37 2.79
CA LEU A 347 6.13 5.59 1.57
C LEU A 347 7.14 6.28 0.63
N ALA A 348 7.07 7.61 0.52
CA ALA A 348 8.04 8.39 -0.24
C ALA A 348 9.45 8.29 0.37
N HIS A 349 9.57 8.45 1.69
CA HIS A 349 10.80 8.21 2.43
C HIS A 349 11.40 6.85 2.08
N ASP A 350 10.64 5.77 2.29
CA ASP A 350 11.12 4.40 2.12
C ASP A 350 11.54 4.11 0.68
N ILE A 351 10.77 4.59 -0.30
CA ILE A 351 11.12 4.42 -1.72
C ILE A 351 12.40 5.21 -2.04
N PHE A 352 12.47 6.50 -1.72
CA PHE A 352 13.65 7.32 -2.05
C PHE A 352 14.92 6.82 -1.34
N TYR A 353 14.81 6.30 -0.13
CA TYR A 353 15.91 5.63 0.59
C TYR A 353 16.53 4.52 -0.26
N ASN A 354 15.69 3.65 -0.84
CA ASN A 354 16.14 2.55 -1.69
C ASN A 354 16.83 3.03 -2.99
N TYR A 355 16.61 4.28 -3.41
CA TYR A 355 17.30 4.92 -4.55
C TYR A 355 18.52 5.77 -4.14
N GLY A 356 18.89 5.72 -2.86
CA GLY A 356 20.08 6.36 -2.31
C GLY A 356 19.82 7.74 -1.71
N PHE A 357 18.58 8.11 -1.36
CA PHE A 357 18.35 9.24 -0.46
C PHE A 357 18.36 8.72 0.98
N ASP A 358 19.56 8.38 1.44
CA ASP A 358 19.89 7.85 2.77
C ASP A 358 20.36 8.98 3.72
N GLU A 359 20.71 8.60 4.94
CA GLU A 359 21.13 9.50 6.02
C GLU A 359 22.34 10.35 5.59
N GLU A 360 23.41 9.72 5.06
CA GLU A 360 24.60 10.45 4.59
C GLU A 360 24.29 11.40 3.42
N SER A 361 23.27 11.08 2.61
CA SER A 361 22.80 11.94 1.53
C SER A 361 21.81 13.03 2.00
N GLY A 362 21.52 13.10 3.29
CA GLY A 362 20.67 14.10 3.93
C GLY A 362 19.18 13.87 3.72
N ASN A 363 18.73 12.65 3.99
CA ASN A 363 17.31 12.30 4.05
C ASN A 363 16.61 12.99 5.25
N PHE A 364 15.31 12.73 5.43
CA PHE A 364 14.53 13.31 6.52
C PHE A 364 14.26 12.27 7.58
N GLN A 365 15.07 12.26 8.65
CA GLN A 365 14.93 11.32 9.76
C GLN A 365 15.25 11.99 11.10
N ASN A 366 14.45 11.66 12.11
CA ASN A 366 14.70 12.16 13.46
C ASN A 366 15.90 11.48 14.13
N ASP A 367 16.12 10.19 13.84
CA ASP A 367 17.25 9.36 14.29
C ASP A 367 17.83 8.64 13.06
N ASN A 368 19.13 8.84 12.83
CA ASN A 368 19.87 8.29 11.70
C ASN A 368 20.55 6.96 12.03
N PHE A 369 20.32 6.41 13.24
CA PHE A 369 20.87 5.14 13.71
C PHE A 369 22.42 5.05 13.68
N GLY A 370 23.08 6.19 13.58
CA GLY A 370 24.53 6.29 13.44
C GLY A 370 25.07 6.04 12.02
N GLU A 371 24.21 6.06 10.99
CA GLU A 371 24.58 5.79 9.59
C GLU A 371 25.16 7.03 8.86
N GLY A 372 25.09 8.23 9.46
CA GLY A 372 25.66 9.47 8.89
C GLY A 372 24.64 10.61 8.87
N GLY A 373 24.95 11.68 8.13
CA GLY A 373 24.07 12.85 8.02
C GLY A 373 23.90 13.64 9.32
N GLU A 374 23.02 14.64 9.28
CA GLU A 374 22.56 15.38 10.46
C GLU A 374 21.12 14.96 10.80
N GLU A 375 20.91 14.43 12.00
CA GLU A 375 19.61 13.91 12.46
C GLU A 375 18.67 15.01 12.98
N GLY A 376 17.44 14.62 13.37
CA GLY A 376 16.48 15.51 14.00
C GLY A 376 15.58 16.27 13.01
N ASP A 377 15.52 15.79 11.76
CA ASP A 377 15.00 16.57 10.64
C ASP A 377 13.87 15.90 9.86
N ALA A 378 13.16 14.96 10.51
CA ALA A 378 11.91 14.38 10.04
C ALA A 378 10.96 15.42 9.43
N VAL A 379 10.20 15.05 8.41
CA VAL A 379 9.27 15.96 7.75
C VAL A 379 8.16 16.39 8.72
N LEU A 380 7.86 17.69 8.77
CA LEU A 380 6.66 18.23 9.40
C LEU A 380 5.57 18.38 8.34
N ALA A 381 4.61 17.46 8.33
CA ALA A 381 3.55 17.43 7.34
C ALA A 381 2.23 17.98 7.91
N PHE A 382 1.72 19.04 7.31
CA PHE A 382 0.54 19.77 7.75
C PHE A 382 -0.61 19.57 6.77
N ALA A 383 -1.69 18.94 7.24
CA ALA A 383 -2.90 18.68 6.48
C ALA A 383 -3.90 19.85 6.60
N GLN A 384 -4.65 20.09 5.53
CA GLN A 384 -5.73 21.09 5.46
C GLN A 384 -5.33 22.49 6.00
N GLY A 385 -4.19 23.02 5.55
CA GLY A 385 -3.66 24.31 5.98
C GLY A 385 -4.66 25.47 5.85
N GLY A 386 -5.03 26.08 6.97
CA GLY A 386 -6.05 27.13 7.05
C GLY A 386 -5.58 28.52 6.59
N ASP A 387 -4.30 28.67 6.24
CA ASP A 387 -3.69 29.90 5.73
C ASP A 387 -3.79 30.04 4.20
N GLY A 388 -4.23 29.00 3.49
CA GLY A 388 -4.30 28.97 2.04
C GLY A 388 -5.34 28.00 1.49
N MET A 389 -5.51 28.03 0.16
CA MET A 389 -6.33 27.11 -0.61
C MET A 389 -5.72 26.94 -2.01
N ASN A 390 -6.12 25.88 -2.72
CA ASN A 390 -5.76 25.59 -4.11
C ASN A 390 -4.26 25.54 -4.39
N ASN A 391 -3.48 25.02 -3.45
CA ASN A 391 -2.04 24.88 -3.60
C ASN A 391 -1.49 23.81 -2.65
N ALA A 392 -0.18 23.58 -2.71
CA ALA A 392 0.61 22.96 -1.66
C ALA A 392 2.01 23.59 -1.70
N TRP A 393 2.85 23.31 -0.72
CA TRP A 393 4.27 23.67 -0.80
C TRP A 393 5.12 22.83 0.17
N PHE A 394 6.41 22.74 -0.15
CA PHE A 394 7.45 22.16 0.70
C PHE A 394 8.60 23.15 0.93
N SER A 395 8.98 23.37 2.20
CA SER A 395 10.19 24.11 2.57
C SER A 395 11.32 23.13 2.90
N THR A 396 12.44 23.28 2.20
CA THR A 396 13.61 22.40 2.35
C THR A 396 14.81 23.15 2.93
N PRO A 397 14.94 23.29 4.26
CA PRO A 397 16.19 23.77 4.83
C PRO A 397 17.31 22.73 4.64
N PRO A 398 18.58 23.08 4.93
CA PRO A 398 19.69 22.13 4.91
C PRO A 398 19.47 20.94 5.84
N ASP A 399 20.31 19.92 5.69
CA ASP A 399 20.36 18.73 6.55
C ASP A 399 20.38 19.08 8.05
N GLY A 400 19.65 18.32 8.87
CA GLY A 400 19.51 18.56 10.32
C GLY A 400 18.46 19.61 10.70
N GLU A 401 17.74 20.17 9.73
CA GLU A 401 16.57 21.02 9.96
C GLU A 401 15.33 20.42 9.28
N ASN A 402 14.19 20.37 9.99
CA ASN A 402 13.00 19.71 9.48
C ASN A 402 12.51 20.29 8.15
N GLY A 403 12.28 19.41 7.16
CA GLY A 403 11.47 19.73 6.00
C GLY A 403 10.03 20.04 6.41
N VAL A 404 9.36 21.00 5.76
CA VAL A 404 7.99 21.37 6.10
C VAL A 404 7.09 21.27 4.88
N MET A 405 6.11 20.36 4.92
CA MET A 405 5.08 20.20 3.88
C MET A 405 3.76 20.79 4.40
N ASN A 406 3.11 21.65 3.61
CA ASN A 406 1.76 22.15 3.92
C ASN A 406 0.83 21.90 2.74
N MET A 407 -0.20 21.09 2.98
CA MET A 407 -1.22 20.71 2.01
C MET A 407 -2.46 21.55 2.21
N TYR A 408 -3.13 21.95 1.12
CA TYR A 408 -4.36 22.73 1.20
C TYR A 408 -5.58 22.03 0.64
N ILE A 409 -6.73 22.57 1.03
CA ILE A 409 -8.03 22.29 0.42
C ILE A 409 -8.15 23.04 -0.91
N PHE A 410 -8.84 22.41 -1.87
CA PHE A 410 -9.15 22.94 -3.18
C PHE A 410 -10.65 23.24 -3.32
N ASP A 411 -11.00 24.45 -3.75
CA ASP A 411 -12.38 24.95 -3.89
C ASP A 411 -12.90 24.98 -5.34
N THR A 412 -12.21 24.25 -6.23
CA THR A 412 -12.55 24.10 -7.65
C THR A 412 -13.78 23.21 -7.90
N THR A 413 -14.22 22.46 -6.89
CA THR A 413 -15.40 21.58 -6.92
C THR A 413 -16.36 21.84 -5.75
N SER A 414 -17.54 21.22 -5.77
CA SER A 414 -18.48 21.25 -4.64
C SER A 414 -18.97 19.83 -4.32
N PRO A 415 -18.73 19.31 -3.09
CA PRO A 415 -17.89 19.89 -2.02
C PRO A 415 -16.44 20.15 -2.43
N ASN A 416 -15.70 20.89 -1.61
CA ASN A 416 -14.27 21.10 -1.79
C ASN A 416 -13.51 19.76 -1.74
N ARG A 417 -12.40 19.67 -2.46
CA ARG A 417 -11.54 18.46 -2.49
C ARG A 417 -10.29 18.69 -1.67
N ASP A 418 -9.78 17.62 -1.08
CA ASP A 418 -8.67 17.65 -0.15
C ASP A 418 -7.35 17.27 -0.83
N GLY A 419 -6.35 18.16 -0.81
CA GLY A 419 -5.00 17.91 -1.32
C GLY A 419 -4.32 16.73 -0.63
N ASP A 420 -4.66 16.47 0.64
CA ASP A 420 -4.14 15.36 1.41
C ASP A 420 -4.59 13.98 0.89
N LEU A 421 -5.51 13.92 -0.09
CA LEU A 421 -6.01 12.70 -0.72
C LEU A 421 -5.53 12.53 -2.18
N GLU A 422 -4.66 13.42 -2.67
CA GLU A 422 -4.10 13.36 -4.01
C GLU A 422 -2.61 13.01 -3.97
N ALA A 423 -2.28 11.77 -4.31
CA ALA A 423 -0.91 11.28 -4.21
C ALA A 423 0.11 12.06 -5.06
N ASP A 424 -0.23 12.50 -6.28
CA ASP A 424 0.75 13.25 -7.10
C ASP A 424 1.18 14.54 -6.43
N VAL A 425 0.27 15.31 -5.82
CA VAL A 425 0.62 16.55 -5.11
C VAL A 425 1.52 16.26 -3.92
N ILE A 426 1.22 15.23 -3.10
CA ILE A 426 2.05 14.89 -1.94
C ILE A 426 3.47 14.49 -2.37
N ILE A 427 3.59 13.67 -3.42
CA ILE A 427 4.89 13.20 -3.93
C ILE A 427 5.65 14.34 -4.60
N HIS A 428 4.93 15.24 -5.30
CA HIS A 428 5.49 16.45 -5.87
C HIS A 428 6.18 17.28 -4.77
N GLU A 429 5.46 17.57 -3.68
CA GLU A 429 6.00 18.32 -2.55
C GLU A 429 7.18 17.60 -1.89
N TYR A 430 7.08 16.30 -1.63
CA TYR A 430 8.19 15.54 -1.04
C TYR A 430 9.45 15.57 -1.94
N THR A 431 9.26 15.56 -3.26
CA THR A 431 10.36 15.61 -4.23
C THR A 431 11.08 16.95 -4.25
N HIS A 432 10.44 18.06 -3.87
CA HIS A 432 11.17 19.31 -3.59
C HIS A 432 12.15 19.15 -2.44
N GLY A 433 11.79 18.39 -1.40
CA GLY A 433 12.70 17.97 -0.34
C GLY A 433 13.92 17.24 -0.88
N VAL A 434 13.68 16.15 -1.60
CA VAL A 434 14.73 15.27 -2.15
C VAL A 434 15.67 16.02 -3.10
N SER A 435 15.11 16.76 -4.07
CA SER A 435 15.90 17.44 -5.11
C SER A 435 16.74 18.59 -4.55
N ASN A 436 16.23 19.34 -3.56
CA ASN A 436 17.00 20.41 -2.91
C ASN A 436 18.09 19.88 -1.98
N ARG A 437 17.84 18.81 -1.20
CA ARG A 437 18.87 18.19 -0.34
C ARG A 437 20.01 17.60 -1.17
N LEU A 438 19.68 16.91 -2.27
CA LEU A 438 20.70 16.24 -3.08
C LEU A 438 21.48 17.21 -3.99
N THR A 439 20.84 18.24 -4.55
CA THR A 439 21.52 19.16 -5.49
C THR A 439 22.47 20.10 -4.75
N GLY A 440 23.77 19.99 -5.04
CA GLY A 440 24.78 20.80 -4.37
C GLY A 440 25.19 20.31 -2.98
N GLY A 441 24.65 19.16 -2.55
CA GLY A 441 24.92 18.49 -1.28
C GLY A 441 24.02 18.95 -0.13
N ALA A 442 23.76 18.03 0.79
CA ALA A 442 22.75 18.14 1.87
C ALA A 442 22.87 19.42 2.73
N ALA A 443 24.08 19.94 2.89
CA ALA A 443 24.33 21.16 3.66
C ALA A 443 23.96 22.47 2.92
N ASN A 444 23.48 22.43 1.66
CA ASN A 444 23.23 23.64 0.88
C ASN A 444 21.96 23.59 0.01
N SER A 445 20.83 24.02 0.59
CA SER A 445 19.54 24.10 -0.11
C SER A 445 19.35 25.32 -1.04
N ASN A 446 20.41 26.08 -1.37
CA ASN A 446 20.32 27.25 -2.27
C ASN A 446 20.51 26.90 -3.76
N CYS A 447 20.46 25.61 -4.09
CA CYS A 447 20.96 25.11 -5.36
C CYS A 447 19.92 24.90 -6.44
N LEU A 448 18.66 25.21 -6.18
CA LEU A 448 17.58 25.30 -7.17
C LEU A 448 16.89 26.68 -7.16
N GLY A 449 17.68 27.75 -6.99
CA GLY A 449 17.16 29.11 -6.79
C GLY A 449 17.06 29.98 -8.05
N THR A 450 17.70 29.62 -9.16
CA THR A 450 17.51 30.35 -10.45
C THR A 450 16.20 29.93 -11.12
N LEU A 451 15.65 30.73 -12.04
CA LEU A 451 14.40 30.39 -12.75
C LEU A 451 14.49 29.02 -13.46
N GLU A 452 15.59 28.75 -14.16
CA GLU A 452 15.77 27.48 -14.88
C GLU A 452 15.96 26.31 -13.91
N ALA A 453 16.76 26.49 -12.84
CA ALA A 453 17.01 25.45 -11.85
C ALA A 453 15.76 25.15 -10.99
N GLY A 454 15.08 26.19 -10.51
CA GLY A 454 13.82 26.06 -9.76
C GLY A 454 12.71 25.47 -10.63
N GLY A 455 12.65 25.84 -11.91
CA GLY A 455 11.76 25.18 -12.86
C GLY A 455 12.09 23.71 -13.06
N MET A 456 13.36 23.31 -13.11
CA MET A 456 13.68 21.87 -13.06
C MET A 456 13.27 21.22 -11.74
N GLY A 457 13.31 21.95 -10.62
CA GLY A 457 12.69 21.56 -9.34
C GLY A 457 11.25 21.09 -9.52
N GLU A 458 10.39 21.97 -10.06
CA GLU A 458 9.00 21.67 -10.40
C GLU A 458 8.86 20.45 -11.32
N GLY A 459 9.72 20.37 -12.35
CA GLY A 459 9.66 19.29 -13.34
C GLY A 459 10.12 17.93 -12.79
N TRP A 460 11.10 17.90 -11.89
CA TRP A 460 11.49 16.68 -11.18
C TRP A 460 10.39 16.19 -10.26
N SER A 461 9.73 17.13 -9.57
CA SER A 461 8.59 16.81 -8.71
C SER A 461 7.44 16.16 -9.47
N ASP A 462 7.08 16.69 -10.64
CA ASP A 462 6.03 16.10 -11.49
C ASP A 462 6.43 14.72 -12.04
N ILE A 463 7.65 14.53 -12.55
CA ILE A 463 8.03 13.23 -13.11
C ILE A 463 8.16 12.14 -12.03
N MET A 464 8.59 12.49 -10.81
CA MET A 464 8.62 11.55 -9.69
C MET A 464 7.20 11.15 -9.28
N ALA A 465 6.28 12.11 -9.20
CA ALA A 465 4.86 11.84 -8.95
C ALA A 465 4.26 10.88 -10.00
N ILE A 466 4.64 11.03 -11.27
CA ILE A 466 4.26 10.12 -12.35
C ILE A 466 4.88 8.73 -12.14
N LEU A 467 6.19 8.63 -11.92
CA LEU A 467 6.91 7.35 -11.73
C LEU A 467 6.34 6.53 -10.58
N PHE A 468 5.92 7.18 -9.49
CA PHE A 468 5.25 6.53 -8.36
C PHE A 468 3.90 5.89 -8.74
N GLN A 469 3.20 6.45 -9.73
CA GLN A 469 1.84 6.04 -10.10
C GLN A 469 1.76 5.19 -11.36
N LEU A 470 2.83 5.09 -12.16
CA LEU A 470 2.86 4.22 -13.33
C LEU A 470 2.55 2.77 -12.96
N LYS A 471 1.81 2.11 -13.85
CA LYS A 471 1.36 0.72 -13.69
C LYS A 471 1.89 -0.15 -14.85
N PRO A 472 1.96 -1.48 -14.66
CA PRO A 472 2.37 -2.39 -15.72
C PRO A 472 1.48 -2.37 -16.97
N SER A 473 0.25 -1.87 -16.85
CA SER A 473 -0.70 -1.71 -17.97
C SER A 473 -0.50 -0.43 -18.78
N ASP A 474 0.26 0.54 -18.25
CA ASP A 474 0.53 1.78 -18.95
C ASP A 474 1.54 1.55 -20.08
N THR A 475 1.50 2.41 -21.09
CA THR A 475 2.38 2.34 -22.26
C THR A 475 2.86 3.73 -22.63
N ASN A 476 3.81 3.85 -23.56
CA ASN A 476 4.22 5.14 -24.10
C ASN A 476 3.10 5.99 -24.72
N ALA A 477 1.92 5.42 -24.99
CA ALA A 477 0.73 6.12 -25.43
C ALA A 477 -0.19 6.61 -24.29
N THR A 478 0.12 6.27 -23.04
CA THR A 478 -0.56 6.80 -21.87
C THR A 478 -0.20 8.26 -21.70
N ASP A 479 -1.20 9.11 -21.50
CA ASP A 479 -1.03 10.52 -21.14
C ASP A 479 -1.26 10.68 -19.62
N PHE A 480 -0.49 11.57 -18.98
CA PHE A 480 -0.56 11.78 -17.52
C PHE A 480 -0.90 13.23 -17.15
N ALA A 481 -1.73 13.40 -16.12
CA ALA A 481 -2.09 14.68 -15.52
C ALA A 481 -1.57 14.74 -14.08
N ILE A 482 -1.36 15.95 -13.56
CA ILE A 482 -1.03 16.20 -12.15
C ILE A 482 -2.20 16.94 -11.48
N GLY A 483 -2.64 16.48 -10.30
CA GLY A 483 -3.68 17.13 -9.50
C GLY A 483 -5.09 17.00 -10.09
N SER A 484 -5.33 15.94 -10.88
CA SER A 484 -6.58 15.82 -11.64
C SER A 484 -7.82 15.70 -10.77
N TYR A 485 -7.72 15.04 -9.60
CA TYR A 485 -8.85 14.93 -8.69
C TYR A 485 -9.07 16.29 -8.00
N VAL A 486 -8.10 16.89 -7.33
CA VAL A 486 -8.33 18.18 -6.64
C VAL A 486 -8.70 19.33 -7.56
N GLU A 487 -8.28 19.34 -8.82
CA GLU A 487 -8.72 20.32 -9.82
C GLU A 487 -10.15 20.06 -10.34
N GLY A 488 -10.67 18.84 -10.19
CA GLY A 488 -11.93 18.43 -10.81
C GLY A 488 -11.87 18.39 -12.33
N SER A 489 -10.67 18.20 -12.88
CA SER A 489 -10.39 18.29 -14.31
C SER A 489 -9.46 17.17 -14.76
N ALA A 490 -9.84 16.43 -15.80
CA ALA A 490 -8.99 15.41 -16.41
C ALA A 490 -7.66 15.95 -16.96
N LYS A 491 -7.55 17.28 -17.16
CA LYS A 491 -6.31 17.94 -17.56
C LYS A 491 -5.35 18.18 -16.39
N GLY A 492 -5.87 18.29 -15.16
CA GLY A 492 -5.10 18.74 -14.01
C GLY A 492 -4.61 20.19 -14.13
N PHE A 493 -3.57 20.52 -13.38
CA PHE A 493 -3.04 21.89 -13.26
C PHE A 493 -2.26 22.39 -14.48
N ARG A 494 -1.54 21.48 -15.15
CA ARG A 494 -0.52 21.84 -16.14
C ARG A 494 -1.13 22.27 -17.49
N ARG A 495 -0.39 23.04 -18.28
CA ARG A 495 -0.88 23.57 -19.58
C ARG A 495 -1.11 22.47 -20.61
N HIS A 496 -0.37 21.37 -20.53
CA HIS A 496 -0.50 20.17 -21.35
C HIS A 496 -0.48 18.92 -20.47
N LEU A 497 -1.11 17.84 -20.94
CA LEU A 497 -0.87 16.51 -20.38
C LEU A 497 0.55 16.08 -20.73
N TYR A 498 1.22 15.36 -19.81
CA TYR A 498 2.48 14.71 -20.13
C TYR A 498 2.26 13.59 -21.13
N SER A 499 2.96 13.62 -22.26
CA SER A 499 2.65 12.76 -23.39
C SER A 499 3.83 12.60 -24.34
N THR A 500 4.11 11.37 -24.78
CA THR A 500 5.09 11.14 -25.85
C THR A 500 4.60 11.61 -27.23
N SER A 501 3.35 12.09 -27.34
CA SER A 501 2.80 12.66 -28.57
C SER A 501 3.09 14.15 -28.66
N LEU A 502 3.88 14.57 -29.66
CA LEU A 502 4.09 15.99 -29.97
C LEU A 502 2.81 16.74 -30.39
N ALA A 503 1.73 16.03 -30.70
CA ALA A 503 0.44 16.65 -30.96
C ALA A 503 -0.31 16.99 -29.66
N THR A 504 -0.13 16.18 -28.61
CA THR A 504 -0.74 16.40 -27.29
C THR A 504 0.08 17.41 -26.49
N ASN A 505 1.40 17.22 -26.46
CA ASN A 505 2.35 18.13 -25.82
C ASN A 505 3.47 18.54 -26.80
N PRO A 506 3.37 19.73 -27.42
CA PRO A 506 4.32 20.19 -28.44
C PRO A 506 5.60 20.81 -27.87
N THR A 507 5.77 20.85 -26.54
CA THR A 507 6.85 21.64 -25.90
C THR A 507 8.25 21.16 -26.28
N MET A 508 9.15 22.13 -26.44
CA MET A 508 10.55 21.98 -26.85
C MET A 508 11.47 22.81 -25.94
N TYR A 509 12.76 22.49 -25.94
CA TYR A 509 13.77 23.26 -25.18
C TYR A 509 13.79 24.76 -25.54
N SER A 510 13.62 25.11 -26.81
CA SER A 510 13.55 26.50 -27.27
C SER A 510 12.37 27.29 -26.72
N ASP A 511 11.36 26.62 -26.18
CA ASP A 511 10.19 27.31 -25.62
C ASP A 511 10.54 28.04 -24.33
N LEU A 512 11.71 27.78 -23.72
CA LEU A 512 12.28 28.62 -22.66
C LEU A 512 12.52 30.08 -23.10
N ASN A 513 12.58 30.35 -24.41
CA ASN A 513 12.63 31.73 -24.94
C ASN A 513 11.26 32.44 -24.89
N ASP A 514 10.16 31.70 -24.73
CA ASP A 514 8.83 32.29 -24.70
C ASP A 514 8.69 33.13 -23.43
N PRO A 515 8.35 34.43 -23.54
CA PRO A 515 8.17 35.30 -22.37
C PRO A 515 7.09 34.84 -21.39
N SER A 516 6.20 33.91 -21.77
CA SER A 516 5.25 33.28 -20.85
C SER A 516 5.90 32.27 -19.90
N ASN A 517 7.10 31.77 -20.21
CA ASN A 517 7.88 30.86 -19.36
C ASN A 517 8.82 31.64 -18.42
N GLN A 518 8.28 32.64 -17.72
CA GLN A 518 9.00 33.45 -16.70
C GLN A 518 8.67 33.03 -15.26
N GLU A 519 8.15 31.83 -15.10
CA GLU A 519 7.64 31.27 -13.85
C GLU A 519 8.08 29.80 -13.76
N VAL A 520 8.39 29.31 -12.56
CA VAL A 520 9.06 28.01 -12.38
C VAL A 520 8.18 26.83 -12.80
N HIS A 521 6.88 26.83 -12.53
CA HIS A 521 6.00 25.74 -12.96
C HIS A 521 5.92 25.67 -14.49
N ASN A 522 5.83 26.83 -15.16
CA ASN A 522 5.85 26.91 -16.61
C ASN A 522 7.16 26.33 -17.21
N VAL A 523 8.30 26.56 -16.57
CA VAL A 523 9.59 25.95 -16.97
C VAL A 523 9.62 24.46 -16.64
N GLY A 524 9.08 24.05 -15.50
CA GLY A 524 9.04 22.66 -15.05
C GLY A 524 8.24 21.75 -15.95
N GLU A 525 7.14 22.24 -16.53
CA GLU A 525 6.39 21.49 -17.53
C GLU A 525 7.25 21.06 -18.73
N LEU A 526 8.18 21.90 -19.19
CA LEU A 526 9.10 21.56 -20.28
C LEU A 526 10.09 20.48 -19.83
N TRP A 527 10.61 20.58 -18.61
CA TRP A 527 11.58 19.63 -18.07
C TRP A 527 10.97 18.26 -17.78
N ALA A 528 9.85 18.22 -17.06
CA ALA A 528 9.09 17.00 -16.78
C ALA A 528 8.71 16.27 -18.07
N GLU A 529 8.29 17.01 -19.10
CA GLU A 529 7.94 16.43 -20.38
C GLU A 529 9.17 15.82 -21.11
N MET A 530 10.35 16.43 -21.00
CA MET A 530 11.59 15.80 -21.50
C MET A 530 11.93 14.53 -20.73
N LEU A 531 11.71 14.50 -19.42
CA LEU A 531 11.92 13.30 -18.61
C LEU A 531 10.84 12.24 -18.84
N TYR A 532 9.62 12.62 -19.23
CA TYR A 532 8.57 11.69 -19.63
C TYR A 532 8.97 10.86 -20.86
N GLU A 533 9.63 11.50 -21.82
CA GLU A 533 10.24 10.80 -22.97
C GLU A 533 11.35 9.84 -22.53
N VAL A 534 12.17 10.24 -21.55
CA VAL A 534 13.24 9.40 -21.00
C VAL A 534 12.67 8.16 -20.31
N VAL A 535 11.68 8.35 -19.44
CA VAL A 535 11.01 7.28 -18.69
C VAL A 535 10.45 6.24 -19.65
N TRP A 536 9.66 6.66 -20.65
CA TRP A 536 9.07 5.71 -21.59
C TRP A 536 10.10 5.07 -22.52
N ALA A 537 11.13 5.79 -22.97
CA ALA A 537 12.19 5.20 -23.77
C ALA A 537 12.95 4.10 -23.00
N LEU A 538 13.19 4.30 -21.70
CA LEU A 538 13.79 3.28 -20.84
C LEU A 538 12.84 2.10 -20.60
N ILE A 539 11.55 2.34 -20.32
CA ILE A 539 10.57 1.27 -20.10
C ILE A 539 10.39 0.42 -21.37
N ASP A 540 10.32 1.04 -22.54
CA ASP A 540 10.18 0.34 -23.82
C ASP A 540 11.39 -0.57 -24.10
N GLU A 541 12.58 -0.20 -23.64
CA GLU A 541 13.83 -0.93 -23.90
C GLU A 541 14.18 -1.95 -22.81
N ALA A 542 13.95 -1.61 -21.54
CA ALA A 542 14.36 -2.42 -20.38
C ALA A 542 13.19 -3.08 -19.63
N GLY A 543 11.94 -2.83 -20.02
CA GLY A 543 10.75 -3.38 -19.39
C GLY A 543 10.29 -2.59 -18.16
N PHE A 544 9.29 -3.13 -17.46
CA PHE A 544 8.63 -2.49 -16.32
C PHE A 544 8.69 -3.38 -15.06
N GLU A 545 9.01 -2.79 -13.91
CA GLU A 545 8.97 -3.41 -12.59
C GLU A 545 7.76 -2.88 -11.79
N PRO A 546 6.76 -3.73 -11.46
CA PRO A 546 5.62 -3.34 -10.65
C PRO A 546 5.98 -2.85 -9.23
N ASN A 547 6.99 -3.47 -8.62
CA ASN A 547 7.43 -3.12 -7.27
C ASN A 547 8.49 -2.01 -7.32
N LEU A 548 8.07 -0.75 -7.16
CA LEU A 548 8.97 0.41 -7.17
C LEU A 548 10.02 0.38 -6.04
N ALA A 549 9.78 -0.36 -4.96
CA ALA A 549 10.77 -0.55 -3.90
C ALA A 549 11.88 -1.55 -4.28
N ASN A 550 11.73 -2.33 -5.36
CA ASN A 550 12.76 -3.22 -5.88
C ASN A 550 13.85 -2.44 -6.62
N ALA A 551 14.62 -1.65 -5.88
CA ALA A 551 15.69 -0.85 -6.44
C ALA A 551 16.83 -1.69 -7.04
N ASP A 552 16.90 -3.01 -6.85
CA ASP A 552 17.90 -3.85 -7.53
C ASP A 552 17.55 -4.16 -8.99
N SER A 553 16.27 -4.01 -9.35
CA SER A 553 15.78 -4.26 -10.69
C SER A 553 16.48 -3.39 -11.75
N GLN A 554 16.60 -3.96 -12.95
CA GLN A 554 17.15 -3.31 -14.14
C GLN A 554 16.03 -2.89 -15.11
N ALA A 555 14.77 -2.90 -14.66
CA ALA A 555 13.64 -2.42 -15.46
C ALA A 555 13.71 -0.91 -15.68
N GLY A 556 13.15 -0.42 -16.78
CA GLY A 556 13.30 0.96 -17.23
C GLY A 556 12.78 2.02 -16.27
N ASN A 557 11.66 1.76 -15.58
CA ASN A 557 11.12 2.68 -14.56
C ASN A 557 12.03 2.78 -13.33
N ILE A 558 12.71 1.69 -12.96
CA ILE A 558 13.66 1.64 -11.83
C ILE A 558 14.97 2.32 -12.22
N LEU A 559 15.45 2.08 -13.44
CA LEU A 559 16.60 2.77 -14.00
C LEU A 559 16.36 4.28 -14.11
N ALA A 560 15.17 4.71 -14.54
CA ALA A 560 14.81 6.12 -14.60
C ALA A 560 14.89 6.80 -13.21
N MET A 561 14.28 6.18 -12.19
CA MET A 561 14.39 6.64 -10.79
C MET A 561 15.86 6.78 -10.36
N LYS A 562 16.67 5.73 -10.57
CA LYS A 562 18.10 5.73 -10.23
C LYS A 562 18.87 6.84 -10.91
N TYR A 563 18.70 7.01 -12.22
CA TYR A 563 19.46 8.00 -12.99
C TYR A 563 19.08 9.42 -12.61
N ILE A 564 17.81 9.68 -12.32
CA ILE A 564 17.36 11.01 -11.90
C ILE A 564 17.88 11.32 -10.48
N VAL A 565 17.71 10.41 -9.51
CA VAL A 565 18.19 10.62 -8.13
C VAL A 565 19.71 10.79 -8.08
N ASN A 566 20.46 9.97 -8.82
CA ASN A 566 21.92 10.15 -8.92
C ASN A 566 22.31 11.38 -9.75
N GLY A 567 21.48 11.78 -10.71
CA GLY A 567 21.63 13.04 -11.45
C GLY A 567 21.62 14.25 -10.51
N PHE A 568 20.75 14.27 -9.50
CA PHE A 568 20.74 15.32 -8.46
C PHE A 568 22.07 15.43 -7.74
N LYS A 569 22.67 14.29 -7.38
CA LYS A 569 23.96 14.21 -6.68
C LYS A 569 25.15 14.68 -7.54
N LEU A 570 25.05 14.53 -8.87
CA LEU A 570 26.13 14.80 -9.81
C LEU A 570 26.11 16.23 -10.37
N GLN A 571 24.93 16.82 -10.51
CA GLN A 571 24.76 18.12 -11.17
C GLN A 571 25.32 19.27 -10.31
N PRO A 572 25.76 20.38 -10.93
CA PRO A 572 26.23 21.54 -10.18
C PRO A 572 25.08 22.23 -9.44
N CYS A 573 25.43 23.07 -8.46
CA CYS A 573 24.49 24.01 -7.85
C CYS A 573 23.94 24.98 -8.91
N ASN A 574 22.63 25.22 -8.90
CA ASN A 574 21.87 25.98 -9.90
C ASN A 574 22.13 25.48 -11.34
N PRO A 575 21.78 24.21 -11.62
CA PRO A 575 22.00 23.63 -12.94
C PRO A 575 21.10 24.28 -14.00
N THR A 576 21.53 24.15 -15.26
CA THR A 576 20.71 24.35 -16.47
C THR A 576 20.18 23.00 -16.97
N PHE A 577 19.19 22.99 -17.86
CA PHE A 577 18.67 21.78 -18.53
C PHE A 577 19.81 20.97 -19.16
N LEU A 578 20.80 21.65 -19.76
CA LEU A 578 21.95 21.01 -20.39
C LEU A 578 22.83 20.27 -19.36
N SER A 579 23.14 20.90 -18.23
CA SER A 579 23.95 20.26 -17.19
C SER A 579 23.19 19.16 -16.46
N ALA A 580 21.88 19.31 -16.24
CA ALA A 580 21.05 18.28 -15.62
C ALA A 580 20.90 17.05 -16.53
N ARG A 581 20.68 17.26 -17.84
CA ARG A 581 20.71 16.18 -18.85
C ARG A 581 22.02 15.42 -18.80
N ASP A 582 23.14 16.14 -18.84
CA ASP A 582 24.47 15.54 -18.85
C ASP A 582 24.76 14.77 -17.54
N ALA A 583 24.24 15.25 -16.40
CA ALA A 583 24.31 14.55 -15.12
C ALA A 583 23.51 13.23 -15.12
N ILE A 584 22.30 13.21 -15.69
CA ILE A 584 21.48 11.99 -15.84
C ILE A 584 22.20 10.96 -16.75
N ILE A 585 22.78 11.42 -17.86
CA ILE A 585 23.56 10.54 -18.76
C ILE A 585 24.83 10.02 -18.05
N GLN A 586 25.46 10.84 -17.22
CA GLN A 586 26.61 10.41 -16.43
C GLN A 586 26.21 9.40 -15.34
N ALA A 587 25.03 9.55 -14.72
CA ALA A 587 24.48 8.58 -13.78
C ALA A 587 24.21 7.23 -14.46
N GLU A 588 23.60 7.24 -15.64
CA GLU A 588 23.41 6.03 -16.46
C GLU A 588 24.73 5.33 -16.73
N LYS A 589 25.76 6.08 -17.14
CA LYS A 589 27.09 5.50 -17.37
C LYS A 589 27.71 4.88 -16.11
N MET A 590 27.43 5.42 -14.93
CA MET A 590 27.95 4.89 -13.66
C MET A 590 27.21 3.62 -13.21
N ILE A 591 25.92 3.53 -13.52
CA ILE A 591 25.02 2.48 -13.00
C ILE A 591 24.90 1.31 -13.99
N SER A 592 24.89 1.61 -15.29
CA SER A 592 24.63 0.65 -16.37
C SER A 592 25.72 0.63 -17.44
N ASP A 593 26.90 1.19 -17.14
CA ASP A 593 28.10 1.18 -18.02
C ASP A 593 27.87 1.73 -19.44
N GLY A 594 26.88 2.61 -19.62
CA GLY A 594 26.56 3.23 -20.90
C GLY A 594 25.62 2.41 -21.80
N GLU A 595 25.02 1.34 -21.30
CA GLU A 595 24.07 0.49 -22.02
C GLU A 595 22.90 1.29 -22.64
N TYR A 596 22.38 2.28 -21.91
CA TYR A 596 21.19 3.05 -22.28
C TYR A 596 21.50 4.49 -22.72
N GLU A 597 22.79 4.82 -22.93
CA GLU A 597 23.20 6.18 -23.27
C GLU A 597 22.50 6.70 -24.53
N CYS A 598 22.38 5.86 -25.55
CA CYS A 598 21.74 6.23 -26.81
C CYS A 598 20.22 6.36 -26.69
N THR A 599 19.60 5.63 -25.77
CA THR A 599 18.18 5.73 -25.40
C THR A 599 17.88 7.11 -24.81
N LEU A 600 18.71 7.53 -23.85
CA LEU A 600 18.62 8.86 -23.23
C LEU A 600 18.80 9.98 -24.26
N TRP A 601 19.85 9.91 -25.09
CA TRP A 601 20.08 10.92 -26.12
C TRP A 601 18.92 11.02 -27.10
N ARG A 602 18.32 9.89 -27.49
CA ARG A 602 17.15 9.87 -28.37
C ARG A 602 15.97 10.58 -27.73
N ALA A 603 15.65 10.25 -26.48
CA ALA A 603 14.56 10.88 -25.72
C ALA A 603 14.74 12.39 -25.59
N PHE A 604 15.89 12.86 -25.09
CA PHE A 604 16.16 14.30 -24.96
C PHE A 604 16.16 15.03 -26.32
N SER A 605 16.72 14.41 -27.36
CA SER A 605 16.76 15.02 -28.70
C SER A 605 15.39 15.22 -29.34
N LYS A 606 14.40 14.39 -29.00
CA LYS A 606 13.02 14.49 -29.50
C LYS A 606 12.37 15.82 -29.13
N ARG A 607 12.75 16.37 -27.97
CA ARG A 607 12.26 17.66 -27.44
C ARG A 607 13.30 18.78 -27.51
N GLY A 608 14.26 18.65 -28.42
CA GLY A 608 15.21 19.70 -28.74
C GLY A 608 16.42 19.79 -27.81
N LEU A 609 16.56 18.93 -26.80
CA LEU A 609 17.69 18.93 -25.87
C LEU A 609 18.82 17.96 -26.28
N GLY A 610 19.01 17.75 -27.58
CA GLY A 610 20.06 16.88 -28.11
C GLY A 610 21.48 17.44 -27.97
N LYS A 611 22.47 16.71 -28.49
CA LYS A 611 23.91 16.92 -28.27
C LYS A 611 24.42 18.35 -28.53
N PHE A 612 23.86 19.04 -29.52
CA PHE A 612 24.27 20.40 -29.89
C PHE A 612 23.27 21.47 -29.45
N ALA A 613 22.35 21.14 -28.54
CA ALA A 613 21.48 22.13 -27.91
C ALA A 613 22.35 23.09 -27.10
N ILE A 614 22.00 24.38 -27.13
CA ILE A 614 22.84 25.42 -26.52
C ILE A 614 21.96 26.51 -25.93
N ASN A 615 22.40 27.06 -24.79
CA ASN A 615 22.01 28.38 -24.33
C ASN A 615 23.11 29.36 -24.74
N ALA A 616 22.80 30.28 -25.66
CA ALA A 616 23.75 31.29 -26.14
C ALA A 616 23.23 32.68 -25.76
N PHE A 617 23.86 33.29 -24.76
CA PHE A 617 23.53 34.63 -24.25
C PHE A 617 22.10 34.76 -23.68
N GLY A 618 21.54 33.69 -23.13
CA GLY A 618 20.18 33.67 -22.57
C GLY A 618 19.12 33.18 -23.55
N ASP A 619 19.49 32.92 -24.81
CA ASP A 619 18.61 32.34 -25.82
C ASP A 619 18.85 30.83 -25.95
N TYR A 620 17.77 30.05 -25.97
CA TYR A 620 17.74 28.59 -25.96
C TYR A 620 17.51 28.04 -27.38
N PHE A 621 18.43 27.20 -27.88
CA PHE A 621 18.35 26.65 -29.25
C PHE A 621 18.22 25.13 -29.25
N ASN A 622 17.22 24.64 -29.97
CA ASN A 622 16.96 23.21 -30.15
C ASN A 622 18.08 22.51 -30.95
N SER A 623 18.32 21.25 -30.61
CA SER A 623 19.05 20.30 -31.43
C SER A 623 18.40 18.92 -31.34
N SER A 624 18.10 18.31 -32.48
CA SER A 624 17.74 16.89 -32.58
C SER A 624 18.95 15.97 -32.80
N SER A 625 20.17 16.52 -32.76
CA SER A 625 21.39 15.72 -32.97
C SER A 625 21.69 14.78 -31.81
N MET A 626 22.15 13.58 -32.12
CA MET A 626 22.67 12.60 -31.16
C MET A 626 24.20 12.43 -31.33
N PRO A 627 24.92 11.85 -30.36
CA PRO A 627 26.30 11.43 -30.56
C PRO A 627 26.44 10.49 -31.77
N LEU A 628 27.55 10.59 -32.50
CA LEU A 628 27.81 9.78 -33.70
C LEU A 628 27.69 8.27 -33.44
N ARG A 629 28.07 7.80 -32.24
CA ARG A 629 27.95 6.39 -31.83
C ARG A 629 26.49 5.89 -31.75
N CYS A 630 25.53 6.79 -31.59
CA CYS A 630 24.10 6.48 -31.46
C CYS A 630 23.34 6.55 -32.79
N LEU A 631 24.04 6.83 -33.89
CA LEU A 631 23.46 6.94 -35.24
C LEU A 631 23.69 5.68 -36.10
N VAL A 632 24.38 4.68 -35.56
CA VAL A 632 24.83 3.48 -36.29
C VAL A 632 24.01 2.27 -35.91
#